data_AF-A0A4R1K8Q6-F1
#
_entry.id   AF-A0A4R1K8Q6-F1
#
_cell.length_a   1.000
_cell.length_b   1.000
_cell.length_c   1.000
_cell.angle_alpha   90.00
_cell.angle_beta   90.00
_cell.angle_gamma   90.00
#
_symmetry.space_group_name_H-M   'P 1'
#
loop_
_entity.id
_entity.type
_entity.pdbx_description
1 polymer ?
#
loop_
_entity_poly.entity_id
_entity_poly.type
_entity_poly.pdbx_seq_one_letter_code
_entity_poly.pdbx_strand_id
1 'polypeptide(L)'
;MGKTGAEATRTGRRHPSPLHTAALSFRLIFFSEKALYAVFLNNAHMFNLVCMFIVSLFIPYIGMDGKISPENAGNILEGLVLTMFFYGGLFLYMPKTVPVFLGFLRVMMAFEIMAVFLPLTFLVPSEYVKYFHPLYFAWYLSLVTYAYSRIRGYGYFRSGIVVVAVFLFISLIPALFS
;
A
#
# COMPACT_ATOMS: atom_id res chain seq x y z
N MET A 1 21.12 11.69 -19.34
CA MET A 1 20.52 10.35 -19.14
C MET A 1 21.65 9.37 -18.84
N GLY A 2 21.54 8.53 -17.80
CA GLY A 2 22.46 7.38 -17.66
C GLY A 2 23.15 7.10 -16.31
N LYS A 3 22.76 7.72 -15.18
CA LYS A 3 23.39 7.40 -13.87
C LYS A 3 22.48 6.78 -12.80
N THR A 4 21.16 6.96 -12.86
CA THR A 4 20.26 6.43 -11.80
C THR A 4 19.90 4.95 -11.95
N GLY A 5 20.14 4.32 -13.10
CA GLY A 5 19.85 2.89 -13.30
C GLY A 5 20.99 1.97 -12.87
N ALA A 6 22.24 2.45 -12.93
CA ALA A 6 23.42 1.64 -12.68
C ALA A 6 23.77 1.52 -11.18
N GLU A 7 23.36 2.47 -10.34
CA GLU A 7 23.55 2.38 -8.88
C GLU A 7 22.64 1.33 -8.24
N ALA A 8 21.45 1.08 -8.81
CA ALA A 8 20.53 0.07 -8.29
C ALA A 8 21.03 -1.38 -8.47
N THR A 9 22.01 -1.59 -9.37
CA THR A 9 22.54 -2.92 -9.70
C THR A 9 23.94 -3.19 -9.11
N ARG A 10 24.62 -2.17 -8.56
CA ARG A 10 26.02 -2.28 -8.11
C ARG A 10 26.23 -2.49 -6.62
N THR A 11 25.20 -2.45 -5.78
CA THR A 11 25.36 -2.74 -4.34
C THR A 11 25.12 -4.23 -4.06
N GLY A 12 26.17 -5.03 -4.29
CA GLY A 12 26.26 -6.35 -3.67
C GLY A 12 26.19 -6.24 -2.14
N ARG A 13 25.33 -7.05 -1.52
CA ARG A 13 25.40 -7.45 -0.09
C ARG A 13 25.19 -6.38 1.00
N ARG A 14 24.59 -5.22 0.74
CA ARG A 14 24.20 -4.32 1.85
C ARG A 14 22.69 -4.37 2.07
N HIS A 15 22.26 -4.87 3.23
CA HIS A 15 20.87 -4.73 3.64
C HIS A 15 20.50 -3.24 3.63
N PRO A 16 19.40 -2.86 2.98
CA PRO A 16 18.99 -1.47 2.90
C PRO A 16 18.67 -0.96 4.30
N SER A 17 19.09 0.26 4.61
CA SER A 17 18.70 0.89 5.86
C SER A 17 17.17 1.09 5.90
N PRO A 18 16.53 1.02 7.09
CA PRO A 18 15.10 1.29 7.21
C PRO A 18 14.70 2.66 6.63
N LEU A 19 15.53 3.69 6.86
CA LEU A 19 15.35 5.03 6.30
C LEU A 19 15.36 5.03 4.76
N HIS A 20 16.22 4.23 4.13
CA HIS A 20 16.25 4.13 2.68
C HIS A 20 14.99 3.44 2.14
N THR A 21 14.50 2.38 2.81
CA THR A 21 13.21 1.77 2.45
C THR A 21 12.05 2.75 2.63
N ALA A 22 12.02 3.51 3.73
CA ALA A 22 11.01 4.53 3.97
C ALA A 22 11.05 5.61 2.88
N ALA A 23 12.23 6.12 2.53
CA ALA A 23 12.39 7.11 1.46
C ALA A 23 11.92 6.60 0.09
N LEU A 24 12.19 5.33 -0.24
CA LEU A 24 11.65 4.71 -1.45
C LEU A 24 10.12 4.61 -1.41
N SER A 25 9.55 4.23 -0.27
CA SER A 25 8.10 4.13 -0.07
C SER A 25 7.44 5.51 -0.18
N PHE A 26 8.05 6.54 0.40
CA PHE A 26 7.62 7.94 0.24
C PHE A 26 7.70 8.43 -1.21
N ARG A 27 8.71 8.01 -1.98
CA ARG A 27 8.75 8.35 -3.42
C ARG A 27 7.67 7.60 -4.20
N LEU A 28 7.37 6.38 -3.78
CA LEU A 28 6.40 5.51 -4.43
C LEU A 28 4.96 6.05 -4.31
N ILE A 29 4.59 6.64 -3.18
CA ILE A 29 3.27 7.29 -2.98
C ILE A 29 3.05 8.52 -3.89
N PHE A 30 4.11 9.02 -4.53
CA PHE A 30 4.04 10.05 -5.59
C PHE A 30 4.24 9.47 -6.98
N PHE A 31 3.79 8.22 -7.21
CA PHE A 31 3.79 7.56 -8.52
C PHE A 31 5.18 7.42 -9.17
N SER A 32 6.24 7.26 -8.36
CA SER A 32 7.60 7.15 -8.89
C SER A 32 7.89 5.74 -9.45
N GLU A 33 7.98 5.66 -10.78
CA GLU A 33 8.27 4.40 -11.49
C GLU A 33 9.62 3.79 -11.09
N LYS A 34 10.63 4.65 -10.86
CA LYS A 34 11.95 4.20 -10.39
C LYS A 34 11.87 3.55 -9.01
N ALA A 35 11.09 4.13 -8.10
CA ALA A 35 10.90 3.56 -6.76
C ALA A 35 10.11 2.25 -6.83
N LEU A 36 9.11 2.16 -7.72
CA LEU A 36 8.32 0.95 -7.94
C LEU A 36 9.22 -0.22 -8.35
N TYR A 37 10.03 -0.06 -9.39
CA TYR A 37 10.93 -1.12 -9.83
C TYR A 37 12.01 -1.46 -8.78
N ALA A 38 12.53 -0.46 -8.06
CA ALA A 38 13.50 -0.70 -6.99
C ALA A 38 12.92 -1.59 -5.87
N VAL A 39 11.69 -1.29 -5.41
CA VAL A 39 10.99 -2.07 -4.39
C VAL A 39 10.58 -3.45 -4.93
N PHE A 40 10.07 -3.51 -6.15
CA PHE A 40 9.59 -4.73 -6.78
C PHE A 40 10.71 -5.75 -7.06
N LEU A 41 11.91 -5.30 -7.44
CA LEU A 41 13.01 -6.20 -7.80
C LEU A 41 13.91 -6.57 -6.62
N ASN A 42 14.11 -5.67 -5.64
CA ASN A 42 15.09 -5.89 -4.58
C ASN A 42 14.46 -6.53 -3.31
N ASN A 43 14.71 -7.83 -3.12
CA ASN A 43 14.16 -8.60 -1.99
C ASN A 43 14.69 -8.12 -0.63
N ALA A 44 15.82 -7.42 -0.60
CA ALA A 44 16.44 -6.97 0.65
C ALA A 44 15.58 -5.97 1.43
N HIS A 45 14.57 -5.34 0.80
CA HIS A 45 13.63 -4.44 1.47
C HIS A 45 12.51 -5.15 2.24
N MET A 46 12.30 -6.46 2.00
CA MET A 46 11.14 -7.20 2.52
C MET A 46 10.96 -7.05 4.03
N PHE A 47 12.03 -7.28 4.79
CA PHE A 47 11.99 -7.19 6.25
C PHE A 47 11.59 -5.78 6.73
N ASN A 48 12.23 -4.74 6.20
CA ASN A 48 11.91 -3.35 6.54
C ASN A 48 10.46 -3.00 6.19
N LEU A 49 9.95 -3.49 5.05
CA LEU A 49 8.57 -3.26 4.62
C LEU A 49 7.57 -3.94 5.54
N VAL A 50 7.83 -5.19 5.96
CA VAL A 50 6.99 -5.89 6.94
C VAL A 50 6.98 -5.14 8.28
N CYS A 51 8.14 -4.68 8.76
CA CYS A 51 8.19 -3.88 10.00
C CYS A 51 7.39 -2.59 9.88
N MET A 52 7.54 -1.84 8.77
CA MET A 52 6.76 -0.62 8.54
C MET A 52 5.27 -0.91 8.42
N PHE A 53 4.89 -2.00 7.75
CA PHE A 53 3.49 -2.42 7.67
C PHE A 53 2.93 -2.72 9.06
N ILE A 54 3.62 -3.51 9.87
CA ILE A 54 3.18 -3.80 11.24
C ILE A 54 3.02 -2.51 12.04
N VAL A 55 3.99 -1.59 11.99
CA VAL A 55 3.90 -0.29 12.67
C VAL A 55 2.72 0.53 12.16
N SER A 56 2.45 0.51 10.85
CA SER A 56 1.35 1.27 10.25
C SER A 56 -0.03 0.88 10.79
N LEU A 57 -0.21 -0.39 11.18
CA LEU A 57 -1.46 -0.90 11.75
C LEU A 57 -1.79 -0.32 13.13
N PHE A 58 -0.79 0.22 13.85
CA PHE A 58 -0.97 0.81 15.17
C PHE A 58 -1.07 2.35 15.14
N ILE A 59 -1.02 2.97 13.96
CA ILE A 59 -1.09 4.42 13.86
C ILE A 59 -2.53 4.89 14.15
N PRO A 60 -2.75 5.68 15.21
CA PRO A 60 -4.08 6.15 15.56
C PRO A 60 -4.55 7.24 14.59
N TYR A 61 -5.85 7.28 14.33
CA TYR A 61 -6.53 8.29 13.51
C TYR A 61 -7.99 8.44 13.90
N ILE A 62 -8.62 9.56 13.54
CA ILE A 62 -10.06 9.76 13.73
C ILE A 62 -10.79 9.16 12.52
N GLY A 63 -11.63 8.15 12.77
CA GLY A 63 -12.48 7.48 11.79
C GLY A 63 -13.63 8.37 11.28
N MET A 64 -14.34 7.88 10.26
CA MET A 64 -15.50 8.60 9.72
C MET A 64 -16.68 8.70 10.71
N ASP A 65 -16.73 7.80 11.67
CA ASP A 65 -17.66 7.80 12.81
C ASP A 65 -17.24 8.78 13.93
N GLY A 66 -16.12 9.48 13.75
CA GLY A 66 -15.58 10.44 14.72
C GLY A 66 -14.83 9.80 15.88
N LYS A 67 -14.68 8.46 15.90
CA LYS A 67 -13.97 7.75 16.96
C LYS A 67 -12.51 7.50 16.60
N ILE A 68 -11.68 7.23 17.61
CA ILE A 68 -10.25 7.00 17.40
C ILE A 68 -10.03 5.54 17.00
N SER A 69 -9.60 5.29 15.78
CA SER A 69 -9.21 3.97 15.29
C SER A 69 -7.68 3.82 15.25
N PRO A 70 -7.13 2.61 15.51
CA PRO A 70 -7.82 1.44 16.05
C PRO A 70 -8.16 1.59 17.55
N GLU A 71 -9.39 1.24 17.93
CA GLU A 71 -9.86 1.29 19.34
C GLU A 71 -9.37 0.11 20.17
N ASN A 72 -9.24 -1.06 19.54
CA ASN A 72 -8.89 -2.31 20.17
C ASN A 72 -8.11 -3.22 19.20
N ALA A 73 -7.60 -4.34 19.71
CA ALA A 73 -6.90 -5.32 18.89
C ALA A 73 -7.79 -6.00 17.83
N GLY A 74 -9.11 -5.99 18.03
CA GLY A 74 -10.09 -6.49 17.05
C GLY A 74 -10.06 -5.68 15.76
N ASN A 75 -10.12 -4.35 15.86
CA ASN A 75 -10.07 -3.45 14.70
C ASN A 75 -8.74 -3.59 13.93
N ILE A 76 -7.63 -3.83 14.63
CA ILE A 76 -6.31 -4.08 14.02
C ILE A 76 -6.34 -5.38 13.20
N LEU A 77 -6.89 -6.45 13.80
CA LEU A 77 -7.00 -7.75 13.13
C LEU A 77 -7.95 -7.68 11.92
N GLU A 78 -9.08 -6.99 12.05
CA GLU A 78 -10.01 -6.76 10.94
C GLU A 78 -9.33 -6.02 9.79
N GLY A 79 -8.63 -4.90 10.09
CA GLY A 79 -7.88 -4.15 9.08
C GLY A 79 -6.81 -4.99 8.39
N LEU A 80 -6.09 -5.82 9.15
CA LEU A 80 -5.10 -6.75 8.62
C LEU A 80 -5.75 -7.78 7.67
N VAL A 81 -6.86 -8.40 8.08
CA VAL A 81 -7.58 -9.41 7.30
C VAL A 81 -8.14 -8.82 6.01
N LEU A 82 -8.77 -7.63 6.08
CA LEU A 82 -9.28 -6.94 4.89
C LEU A 82 -8.15 -6.59 3.92
N THR A 83 -7.01 -6.13 4.43
CA THR A 83 -5.82 -5.83 3.61
C THR A 83 -5.29 -7.10 2.93
N MET A 84 -5.21 -8.22 3.65
CA MET A 84 -4.81 -9.51 3.08
C MET A 84 -5.79 -9.99 2.00
N PHE A 85 -7.09 -9.88 2.22
CA PHE A 85 -8.09 -10.20 1.19
C PHE A 85 -7.93 -9.30 -0.03
N PHE A 86 -7.63 -8.01 0.16
CA PHE A 86 -7.46 -7.06 -0.93
C PHE A 86 -6.26 -7.41 -1.80
N TYR A 87 -5.11 -7.65 -1.16
CA TYR A 87 -3.92 -8.07 -1.89
C TYR A 87 -4.12 -9.44 -2.54
N GLY A 88 -4.77 -10.37 -1.85
CA GLY A 88 -5.10 -11.69 -2.36
C GLY A 88 -5.98 -11.63 -3.61
N GLY A 89 -7.07 -10.84 -3.55
CA GLY A 89 -7.99 -10.62 -4.67
C GLY A 89 -7.32 -9.98 -5.87
N LEU A 90 -6.42 -9.01 -5.67
CA LEU A 90 -5.63 -8.42 -6.75
C LEU A 90 -4.67 -9.44 -7.38
N PHE A 91 -4.01 -10.23 -6.53
CA PHE A 91 -3.10 -11.27 -6.95
C PHE A 91 -3.82 -12.41 -7.70
N LEU A 92 -5.12 -12.66 -7.44
CA LEU A 92 -5.92 -13.64 -8.19
C LEU A 92 -5.84 -13.43 -9.69
N TYR A 93 -5.73 -12.18 -10.13
CA TYR A 93 -5.61 -11.90 -11.54
C TYR A 93 -4.15 -11.79 -12.02
N MET A 94 -3.13 -11.65 -11.16
CA MET A 94 -1.72 -11.60 -11.60
C MET A 94 -1.13 -12.97 -12.03
N PRO A 95 -0.01 -12.98 -12.78
CA PRO A 95 0.74 -14.20 -13.06
C PRO A 95 1.13 -14.96 -11.80
N LYS A 96 0.89 -16.28 -11.78
CA LYS A 96 1.06 -17.16 -10.61
C LYS A 96 2.49 -17.62 -10.39
N THR A 97 3.42 -16.68 -10.36
CA THR A 97 4.83 -16.97 -10.09
C THR A 97 5.25 -16.38 -8.75
N VAL A 98 6.05 -17.15 -8.00
CA VAL A 98 6.56 -16.73 -6.67
C VAL A 98 7.30 -15.38 -6.72
N PRO A 99 8.17 -15.11 -7.71
CA PRO A 99 8.86 -13.81 -7.79
C PRO A 99 7.90 -12.64 -7.99
N VAL A 100 6.85 -12.81 -8.82
CA VAL A 100 5.84 -11.77 -9.04
C VAL A 100 5.00 -11.56 -7.78
N PHE A 101 4.61 -12.63 -7.09
CA PHE A 101 3.89 -12.54 -5.82
C PHE A 101 4.67 -11.74 -4.78
N LEU A 102 5.94 -12.11 -4.54
CA LEU A 102 6.78 -11.43 -3.56
C LEU A 102 7.10 -9.99 -3.95
N GLY A 103 7.30 -9.71 -5.24
CA GLY A 103 7.45 -8.35 -5.76
C GLY A 103 6.20 -7.50 -5.55
N PHE A 104 5.04 -8.04 -5.90
CA PHE A 104 3.75 -7.40 -5.69
C PHE A 104 3.50 -7.10 -4.21
N LEU A 105 3.69 -8.09 -3.33
CA LEU A 105 3.48 -7.93 -1.89
C LEU A 105 4.38 -6.84 -1.31
N ARG A 106 5.65 -6.76 -1.72
CA ARG A 106 6.56 -5.66 -1.31
C ARG A 106 6.05 -4.30 -1.72
N VAL A 107 5.55 -4.16 -2.94
CA VAL A 107 4.99 -2.88 -3.44
C VAL A 107 3.73 -2.51 -2.67
N MET A 108 2.84 -3.47 -2.40
CA MET A 108 1.63 -3.22 -1.62
C MET A 108 1.98 -2.80 -0.18
N MET A 109 2.86 -3.53 0.51
CA MET A 109 3.34 -3.15 1.84
C MET A 109 4.04 -1.78 1.86
N ALA A 110 4.69 -1.39 0.77
CA ALA A 110 5.29 -0.06 0.67
C ALA A 110 4.24 1.06 0.62
N PHE A 111 3.04 0.80 0.10
CA PHE A 111 1.94 1.77 0.12
C PHE A 111 1.36 2.00 1.51
N GLU A 112 1.53 1.06 2.43
CA GLU A 112 1.06 1.20 3.82
C GLU A 112 1.81 2.31 4.59
N ILE A 113 2.94 2.81 4.04
CA ILE A 113 3.57 4.05 4.53
C ILE A 113 2.60 5.24 4.50
N MET A 114 1.57 5.21 3.65
CA MET A 114 0.54 6.23 3.60
C MET A 114 -0.17 6.43 4.94
N ALA A 115 -0.18 5.41 5.80
CA ALA A 115 -0.77 5.52 7.14
C ALA A 115 -0.15 6.65 7.98
N VAL A 116 1.08 7.10 7.67
CA VAL A 116 1.70 8.29 8.28
C VAL A 116 0.86 9.56 8.11
N PHE A 117 0.01 9.64 7.08
CA PHE A 117 -0.89 10.77 6.87
C PHE A 117 -2.20 10.66 7.65
N LEU A 118 -2.58 9.48 8.15
CA LEU A 118 -3.83 9.30 8.89
C LEU A 118 -3.92 10.15 10.17
N PRO A 119 -2.85 10.35 10.96
CA PRO A 119 -2.86 11.25 12.12
C PRO A 119 -3.20 12.71 11.79
N LEU A 120 -3.13 13.14 10.52
CA LEU A 120 -3.59 14.48 10.12
C LEU A 120 -5.08 14.68 10.42
N THR A 121 -5.86 13.60 10.53
CA THR A 121 -7.26 13.65 10.96
C THR A 121 -7.44 14.29 12.33
N PHE A 122 -6.45 14.24 13.24
CA PHE A 122 -6.50 14.95 14.52
C PHE A 122 -6.35 16.47 14.39
N LEU A 123 -5.76 16.96 13.30
CA LEU A 123 -5.53 18.38 13.03
C LEU A 123 -6.66 19.00 12.19
N VAL A 124 -7.47 18.16 11.55
CA VAL A 124 -8.56 18.57 10.67
C VAL A 124 -9.86 18.69 11.49
N PRO A 125 -10.66 19.76 11.33
CA PRO A 125 -11.94 19.84 12.03
C PRO A 125 -12.83 18.65 11.67
N SER A 126 -13.61 18.15 12.64
CA SER A 126 -14.42 16.93 12.51
C SER A 126 -15.33 16.93 11.26
N GLU A 127 -15.86 18.09 10.88
CA GLU A 127 -16.68 18.28 9.68
C GLU A 127 -15.96 17.93 8.37
N TYR A 128 -14.63 18.02 8.33
CA TYR A 128 -13.81 17.76 7.16
C TYR A 128 -13.24 16.34 7.12
N VAL A 129 -13.28 15.59 8.23
CA VAL A 129 -12.83 14.19 8.30
C VAL A 129 -13.60 13.30 7.31
N LYS A 130 -14.88 13.60 7.08
CA LYS A 130 -15.73 12.93 6.09
C LYS A 130 -15.27 13.09 4.64
N TYR A 131 -14.47 14.12 4.33
CA TYR A 131 -13.88 14.32 3.00
C TYR A 131 -12.44 13.80 2.93
N PHE A 132 -11.72 13.85 4.06
CA PHE A 132 -10.35 13.36 4.15
C PHE A 132 -10.24 11.87 3.84
N HIS A 133 -11.08 11.03 4.46
CA HIS A 133 -11.03 9.57 4.26
C HIS A 133 -11.28 9.14 2.81
N PRO A 134 -12.33 9.60 2.12
CA PRO A 134 -12.51 9.32 0.70
C PRO A 134 -11.33 9.75 -0.16
N LEU A 135 -10.74 10.92 0.10
CA LEU A 135 -9.58 11.40 -0.65
C LEU A 135 -8.35 10.53 -0.40
N TYR A 136 -8.12 10.14 0.85
CA TYR A 136 -7.06 9.22 1.25
C TYR A 136 -7.21 7.85 0.56
N PHE A 137 -8.41 7.26 0.58
CA PHE A 137 -8.68 6.00 -0.11
C PHE A 137 -8.56 6.14 -1.64
N ALA A 138 -9.04 7.24 -2.22
CA ALA A 138 -8.88 7.49 -3.65
C ALA A 138 -7.40 7.59 -4.05
N TRP A 139 -6.56 8.22 -3.24
CA TRP A 139 -5.11 8.29 -3.45
C TRP A 139 -4.49 6.89 -3.35
N TYR A 140 -4.82 6.13 -2.31
CA TYR A 140 -4.35 4.75 -2.13
C TYR A 140 -4.74 3.84 -3.31
N LEU A 141 -6.01 3.85 -3.71
CA LEU A 141 -6.49 3.05 -4.86
C LEU A 141 -5.87 3.49 -6.19
N SER A 142 -5.58 4.78 -6.35
CA SER A 142 -4.87 5.29 -7.53
C SER A 142 -3.43 4.74 -7.58
N LEU A 143 -2.75 4.68 -6.44
CA LEU A 143 -1.41 4.11 -6.33
C LEU A 143 -1.38 2.62 -6.58
N VAL A 144 -2.34 1.88 -6.02
CA VAL A 144 -2.52 0.45 -6.28
C VAL A 144 -2.79 0.23 -7.77
N THR A 145 -3.68 1.00 -8.39
CA THR A 145 -3.98 0.93 -9.83
C THR A 145 -2.74 1.21 -10.68
N TYR A 146 -1.97 2.22 -10.31
CA TYR A 146 -0.70 2.54 -10.96
C TYR A 146 0.28 1.37 -10.89
N ALA A 147 0.56 0.85 -9.69
CA ALA A 147 1.46 -0.28 -9.54
C ALA A 147 0.98 -1.53 -10.26
N TYR A 148 -0.32 -1.83 -10.15
CA TYR A 148 -0.96 -2.96 -10.80
C TYR A 148 -0.79 -2.91 -12.32
N SER A 149 -1.04 -1.73 -12.92
CA SER A 149 -0.88 -1.51 -14.36
C SER A 149 0.56 -1.76 -14.83
N ARG A 150 1.55 -1.32 -14.05
CA ARG A 150 2.98 -1.46 -14.37
C ARG A 150 3.48 -2.89 -14.19
N ILE A 151 3.08 -3.56 -13.11
CA ILE A 151 3.50 -4.94 -12.83
C ILE A 151 2.89 -5.91 -13.83
N ARG A 152 1.62 -5.73 -14.19
CA ARG A 152 0.92 -6.65 -15.09
C ARG A 152 1.04 -6.30 -16.57
N GLY A 153 1.38 -5.06 -16.90
CA GLY A 153 1.46 -4.58 -18.28
C GLY A 153 0.10 -4.32 -18.93
N TYR A 154 -0.97 -4.21 -18.15
CA TYR A 154 -2.29 -3.83 -18.66
C TYR A 154 -2.43 -2.31 -18.72
N GLY A 155 -3.25 -1.81 -19.64
CA GLY A 155 -3.62 -0.40 -19.67
C GLY A 155 -4.21 0.06 -18.32
N TYR A 156 -3.96 1.33 -17.98
CA TYR A 156 -4.36 1.91 -16.69
C TYR A 156 -5.86 1.75 -16.40
N PHE A 157 -6.70 1.97 -17.40
CA PHE A 157 -8.16 1.81 -17.28
C PHE A 157 -8.60 0.38 -16.90
N ARG A 158 -8.06 -0.64 -17.57
CA ARG A 158 -8.37 -2.05 -17.26
C ARG A 158 -7.89 -2.42 -15.85
N SER A 159 -6.71 -1.94 -15.47
CA SER A 159 -6.17 -2.12 -14.12
C SER A 159 -7.08 -1.47 -13.07
N GLY A 160 -7.58 -0.27 -13.36
CA GLY A 160 -8.49 0.45 -12.48
C GLY A 160 -9.80 -0.30 -12.26
N ILE A 161 -10.39 -0.86 -13.32
CA ILE A 161 -11.60 -1.70 -13.19
C ILE A 161 -11.36 -2.87 -12.25
N VAL A 162 -10.24 -3.59 -12.41
CA VAL A 162 -9.92 -4.73 -11.54
C VAL A 162 -9.73 -4.29 -10.10
N VAL A 163 -8.96 -3.22 -9.85
CA VAL A 163 -8.68 -2.72 -8.51
C VAL A 163 -9.96 -2.26 -7.81
N VAL A 164 -10.80 -1.49 -8.50
CA VAL A 164 -12.08 -1.02 -7.96
C VAL A 164 -13.03 -2.19 -7.73
N ALA A 165 -13.12 -3.16 -8.64
CA ALA A 165 -13.98 -4.34 -8.46
C ALA A 165 -13.58 -5.16 -7.24
N VAL A 166 -12.28 -5.41 -7.06
CA VAL A 166 -11.75 -6.13 -5.88
C VAL A 166 -11.99 -5.33 -4.60
N PHE A 167 -11.78 -4.01 -4.64
CA PHE A 167 -12.05 -3.13 -3.50
C PHE A 167 -13.53 -3.20 -3.09
N LEU A 168 -14.45 -3.00 -4.03
CA LEU A 168 -15.89 -3.06 -3.76
C LEU A 168 -16.32 -4.42 -3.22
N PHE A 169 -15.82 -5.52 -3.80
CA PHE A 169 -16.12 -6.86 -3.31
C PHE A 169 -15.71 -7.05 -1.85
N ILE A 170 -14.56 -6.50 -1.44
CA ILE A 170 -14.03 -6.66 -0.09
C ILE A 170 -14.69 -5.70 0.89
N SER A 171 -15.04 -4.48 0.46
CA SER A 171 -15.83 -3.56 1.26
C SER A 171 -17.22 -4.11 1.61
N LEU A 172 -17.74 -5.07 0.83
CA LEU A 172 -19.00 -5.76 1.13
C LEU A 172 -18.83 -6.91 2.14
N ILE A 173 -17.62 -7.40 2.38
CA ILE A 173 -17.38 -8.53 3.30
C ILE A 173 -17.89 -8.20 4.71
N PRO A 174 -17.53 -7.07 5.36
CA PRO A 174 -18.07 -6.74 6.68
C PRO A 174 -19.61 -6.68 6.72
N ALA A 175 -20.23 -6.18 5.65
CA ALA A 175 -21.69 -6.06 5.54
C ALA A 175 -22.43 -7.41 5.43
N LEU A 176 -21.73 -8.49 5.06
CA LEU A 176 -22.30 -9.84 5.02
C LEU A 176 -22.22 -10.56 6.38
N PHE A 177 -21.41 -10.05 7.31
CA PHE A 177 -21.20 -10.63 8.64
C PHE A 177 -21.70 -9.73 9.78
N SER A 178 -22.30 -8.57 9.46
CA SER A 178 -22.98 -7.65 10.38
C SER A 178 -24.48 -7.87 10.40
#